data_AF-A0A9X2ESH7-F1
#
_entry.id   AF-A0A9X2ESH7-F1
#
_cell.length_a   1.000
_cell.length_b   1.000
_cell.length_c   1.000
_cell.angle_alpha   90.00
_cell.angle_beta   90.00
_cell.angle_gamma   90.00
#
_symmetry.space_group_name_H-M   'P 1'
#
loop_
_entity.id
_entity.type
_entity.pdbx_description
1 polymer ?
#
loop_
_entity_poly.entity_id
_entity_poly.type
_entity_poly.pdbx_seq_one_letter_code
_entity_poly.pdbx_strand_id
1 'polypeptide(L)'
;MHNEAQRVIGKGLSLFSRVLLGLVAGLFGVVMVLIAPGMSKPIGIYGFGAFCIAISLLCVFTGKYRNYLGRLVGAVVFAVSMCFLVNEISGSKLISSSKAEPAIINAVLFFLAFGLPGGWFAAKGKFPIKPYE
;
A
#
# COMPACT_ATOMS: atom_id res chain seq x y z
N MET A 1 -20.74 19.02 6.51
CA MET A 1 -19.35 18.50 6.56
C MET A 1 -19.06 17.37 5.56
N HIS A 2 -19.99 16.46 5.25
CA HIS A 2 -19.75 15.35 4.31
C HIS A 2 -19.42 15.82 2.87
N ASN A 3 -20.12 16.86 2.38
CA ASN A 3 -19.93 17.37 1.00
C ASN A 3 -18.60 18.11 0.79
N GLU A 4 -18.10 18.81 1.81
CA GLU A 4 -16.77 19.46 1.80
C GLU A 4 -15.65 18.41 1.75
N ALA A 5 -15.74 17.36 2.59
CA ALA A 5 -14.79 16.26 2.59
C ALA A 5 -14.75 15.53 1.23
N GLN A 6 -15.90 15.25 0.64
CA GLN A 6 -16.00 14.66 -0.70
C GLN A 6 -15.36 15.55 -1.78
N ARG A 7 -15.49 16.88 -1.67
CA ARG A 7 -14.88 17.84 -2.61
C ARG A 7 -13.36 17.86 -2.52
N VAL A 8 -12.80 17.80 -1.31
CA VAL A 8 -11.35 17.76 -1.09
C VAL A 8 -10.77 16.39 -1.48
N ILE A 9 -11.44 15.29 -1.13
CA ILE A 9 -11.04 13.93 -1.53
C ILE A 9 -11.11 13.76 -3.06
N GLY A 10 -12.16 14.30 -3.69
CA GLY A 10 -12.36 14.24 -5.15
C GLY A 10 -11.32 15.01 -5.96
N LYS A 11 -10.67 16.03 -5.38
CA LYS A 11 -9.52 16.70 -6.02
C LYS A 11 -8.29 15.77 -6.13
N GLY A 12 -8.20 14.76 -5.28
CA GLY A 12 -7.08 13.82 -5.23
C GLY A 12 -5.76 14.50 -4.86
N LEU A 13 -4.66 13.75 -4.94
CA LEU A 13 -3.31 14.32 -4.73
C LEU A 13 -2.95 15.35 -5.80
N SER A 14 -2.30 16.43 -5.38
CA SER A 14 -1.65 17.41 -6.25
C SER A 14 -0.57 16.75 -7.12
N LEU A 15 -0.27 17.35 -8.27
CA LEU A 15 0.76 16.83 -9.18
C LEU A 15 2.12 16.77 -8.47
N PHE A 16 2.47 17.82 -7.73
CA PHE A 16 3.71 17.89 -6.97
C PHE A 16 3.83 16.75 -5.95
N SER A 17 2.77 16.50 -5.16
CA SER A 17 2.76 15.40 -4.19
C SER A 17 2.90 14.03 -4.87
N ARG A 18 2.31 13.83 -6.05
CA ARG A 18 2.47 12.57 -6.79
C ARG A 18 3.89 12.36 -7.27
N VAL A 19 4.51 13.39 -7.86
CA VAL A 19 5.89 13.30 -8.34
C VAL A 19 6.84 13.03 -7.18
N LEU A 20 6.68 13.77 -6.07
CA LEU A 20 7.52 13.58 -4.89
C LEU A 20 7.38 12.17 -4.30
N LEU A 21 6.15 11.69 -4.10
CA LEU A 21 5.91 10.33 -3.60
C LEU A 21 6.43 9.27 -4.56
N GLY A 22 6.22 9.47 -5.86
CA GLY A 22 6.68 8.55 -6.89
C GLY A 22 8.21 8.44 -6.93
N LEU A 23 8.91 9.57 -6.80
CA LEU A 23 10.37 9.61 -6.74
C LEU A 23 10.91 8.91 -5.49
N VAL A 24 10.36 9.23 -4.31
CA VAL A 24 10.81 8.62 -3.05
C VAL A 24 10.54 7.12 -3.04
N ALA A 25 9.34 6.69 -3.46
CA ALA A 25 9.00 5.27 -3.57
C ALA A 25 9.87 4.54 -4.60
N GLY A 26 10.12 5.16 -5.76
CA GLY A 26 10.97 4.60 -6.80
C GLY A 26 12.41 4.41 -6.33
N LEU A 27 12.98 5.43 -5.68
CA LEU A 27 14.33 5.38 -5.12
C LEU A 27 14.46 4.25 -4.08
N PHE A 28 13.50 4.14 -3.17
CA PHE A 28 13.48 3.09 -2.16
C PHE A 28 13.36 1.70 -2.78
N GLY A 29 12.52 1.56 -3.81
CA GLY A 29 12.36 0.31 -4.55
C GLY A 29 13.65 -0.13 -5.25
N VAL A 30 14.32 0.78 -5.95
CA VAL A 30 15.61 0.49 -6.62
C VAL A 30 16.67 0.09 -5.62
N VAL A 31 16.83 0.86 -4.53
CA VAL A 31 17.81 0.54 -3.48
C VAL A 31 17.54 -0.85 -2.89
N MET A 32 16.29 -1.16 -2.54
CA MET A 32 15.93 -2.46 -1.99
C MET A 32 16.26 -3.63 -2.93
N VAL A 33 16.01 -3.48 -4.24
CA VAL A 33 16.34 -4.50 -5.24
C VAL A 33 17.86 -4.71 -5.37
N LEU A 34 18.65 -3.64 -5.27
CA LEU A 34 20.11 -3.70 -5.37
C LEU A 34 20.77 -4.33 -4.12
N ILE A 35 20.23 -4.07 -2.93
CA ILE A 35 20.78 -4.62 -1.67
C ILE A 35 20.26 -6.01 -1.31
N ALA A 36 19.12 -6.42 -1.90
CA ALA A 36 18.49 -7.72 -1.66
C ALA A 36 19.44 -8.93 -1.68
N PRO A 37 20.43 -9.07 -2.60
CA PRO A 37 21.30 -10.24 -2.62
C PRO A 37 22.21 -10.38 -1.38
N GLY A 38 22.43 -9.31 -0.61
CA GLY A 38 23.26 -9.33 0.60
C GLY A 38 22.51 -9.68 1.89
N MET A 39 21.21 -9.99 1.83
CA MET A 39 20.33 -10.11 3.00
C MET A 39 19.83 -11.54 3.23
N SER A 40 19.45 -11.87 4.46
CA SER A 40 19.03 -13.21 4.88
C SER A 40 17.69 -13.70 4.27
N LYS A 41 16.82 -12.77 3.84
CA LYS A 41 15.53 -13.08 3.21
C LYS A 41 15.33 -12.27 1.93
N PRO A 42 16.09 -12.59 0.86
CA PRO A 42 16.13 -11.78 -0.36
C PRO A 42 14.76 -11.68 -1.04
N ILE A 43 13.95 -12.75 -1.01
CA ILE A 43 12.64 -12.81 -1.66
C ILE A 43 11.67 -11.74 -1.10
N GLY A 44 11.66 -11.52 0.21
CA GLY A 44 10.78 -10.54 0.84
C GLY A 44 11.18 -9.11 0.50
N ILE A 45 12.48 -8.87 0.37
CA ILE A 45 13.05 -7.57 0.03
C ILE A 45 12.79 -7.25 -1.44
N TYR A 46 12.94 -8.22 -2.35
CA TYR A 46 12.53 -8.06 -3.74
C TYR A 46 11.04 -7.77 -3.87
N GLY A 47 10.19 -8.48 -3.11
CA GLY A 47 8.74 -8.25 -3.11
C GLY A 47 8.38 -6.84 -2.65
N PHE A 48 8.99 -6.39 -1.56
CA PHE A 48 8.81 -5.04 -1.05
C PHE A 48 9.34 -3.97 -2.03
N GLY A 49 10.52 -4.18 -2.63
CA GLY A 49 11.07 -3.29 -3.64
C GLY A 49 10.18 -3.20 -4.89
N ALA A 50 9.67 -4.32 -5.39
CA ALA A 50 8.72 -4.36 -6.50
C ALA A 50 7.41 -3.63 -6.18
N PHE A 51 6.92 -3.74 -4.95
CA PHE A 51 5.76 -2.99 -4.48
C PHE A 51 6.01 -1.47 -4.47
N CYS A 52 7.19 -1.02 -4.01
CA CYS A 52 7.58 0.39 -4.06
C CYS A 52 7.67 0.92 -5.51
N ILE A 53 8.21 0.12 -6.44
CA ILE A 53 8.23 0.45 -7.87
C ILE A 53 6.80 0.54 -8.42
N ALA A 54 5.90 -0.37 -8.05
CA ALA A 54 4.50 -0.31 -8.48
C ALA A 54 3.80 0.97 -8.01
N ILE A 55 4.08 1.44 -6.78
CA ILE A 55 3.61 2.75 -6.29
C ILE A 55 4.21 3.89 -7.10
N SER A 56 5.51 3.84 -7.41
CA SER A 56 6.16 4.84 -8.26
C SER A 56 5.49 4.94 -9.63
N LEU A 57 5.26 3.80 -10.28
CA LEU A 57 4.54 3.71 -11.55
C LEU A 57 3.09 4.23 -11.43
N LEU A 58 2.41 3.95 -10.31
CA LEU A 58 1.07 4.47 -10.04
C LEU A 58 1.04 6.01 -9.96
N CYS A 59 2.12 6.63 -9.48
CA CYS A 59 2.26 8.07 -9.39
C CYS A 59 2.57 8.73 -10.75
N VAL A 60 3.27 8.04 -11.65
CA VAL A 60 3.66 8.53 -12.98
C VAL A 60 2.58 8.28 -14.03
N PHE A 61 1.97 7.09 -14.04
CA PHE A 61 0.97 6.74 -15.05
C PHE A 61 -0.36 7.45 -14.81
N THR A 62 -1.04 7.78 -15.91
CA THR A 62 -2.37 8.39 -15.94
C THR A 62 -3.38 7.48 -16.65
N GLY A 63 -4.68 7.77 -16.50
CA GLY A 63 -5.75 7.03 -17.20
C GLY A 63 -5.94 5.58 -16.74
N LYS A 64 -6.12 4.66 -17.70
CA LYS A 64 -6.49 3.25 -17.45
C LYS A 64 -5.40 2.47 -16.70
N TYR A 65 -4.12 2.68 -17.04
CA TYR A 65 -3.00 1.98 -16.40
C TYR A 65 -2.87 2.31 -14.91
N ARG A 66 -3.14 3.57 -14.54
CA ARG A 66 -3.21 4.00 -13.15
C ARG A 66 -4.29 3.24 -12.36
N ASN A 67 -5.44 2.96 -12.98
CA ASN A 67 -6.48 2.17 -12.35
C ASN A 67 -6.05 0.72 -12.12
N TYR A 68 -5.41 0.09 -13.12
CA TYR A 68 -4.90 -1.27 -12.96
C TYR A 68 -3.85 -1.36 -11.85
N LEU A 69 -2.85 -0.47 -11.86
CA LEU A 69 -1.81 -0.44 -10.83
C LEU A 69 -2.39 -0.13 -9.44
N GLY A 70 -3.39 0.74 -9.36
CA GLY A 70 -4.02 1.07 -8.08
C GLY A 70 -4.77 -0.13 -7.49
N ARG A 71 -5.46 -0.89 -8.34
CA ARG A 71 -6.13 -2.13 -7.92
C ARG A 71 -5.12 -3.20 -7.51
N LEU A 72 -4.01 -3.31 -8.23
CA LEU A 72 -2.90 -4.20 -7.89
C LEU A 72 -2.31 -3.85 -6.52
N VAL A 73 -1.96 -2.58 -6.30
CA VAL A 73 -1.44 -2.08 -5.01
C VAL A 73 -2.43 -2.35 -3.89
N GLY A 74 -3.72 -2.04 -4.10
CA GLY A 74 -4.78 -2.34 -3.13
C GLY A 74 -4.92 -3.83 -2.81
N ALA A 75 -4.82 -4.69 -3.82
CA ALA A 75 -4.87 -6.14 -3.65
C ALA A 75 -3.66 -6.68 -2.87
N VAL A 76 -2.46 -6.17 -3.15
CA VAL A 76 -1.25 -6.53 -2.41
C VAL A 76 -1.35 -6.09 -0.95
N VAL A 77 -1.79 -4.86 -0.67
CA VAL A 77 -1.98 -4.36 0.70
C VAL A 77 -3.00 -5.22 1.45
N PHE A 78 -4.12 -5.55 0.80
CA PHE A 78 -5.11 -6.46 1.37
C PHE A 78 -4.52 -7.84 1.69
N ALA A 79 -3.84 -8.47 0.73
CA ALA A 79 -3.24 -9.78 0.91
C ALA A 79 -2.19 -9.79 2.04
N VAL A 80 -1.29 -8.80 2.07
CA VAL A 80 -0.26 -8.69 3.13
C VAL A 80 -0.91 -8.46 4.50
N SER A 81 -1.91 -7.58 4.59
CA SER A 81 -2.63 -7.33 5.85
C SER A 81 -3.39 -8.56 6.34
N MET A 82 -3.97 -9.34 5.43
CA MET A 82 -4.67 -10.58 5.74
C MET A 82 -3.69 -11.66 6.21
N CYS A 83 -2.55 -11.83 5.51
CA CYS A 83 -1.49 -12.74 5.94
C CYS A 83 -0.94 -12.38 7.32
N PHE A 84 -0.74 -11.07 7.59
CA PHE A 84 -0.30 -10.60 8.90
C PHE A 84 -1.33 -10.94 9.98
N LEU A 85 -2.62 -10.68 9.73
CA LEU A 85 -3.71 -11.01 10.65
C LEU A 85 -3.80 -12.51 10.94
N VAL A 86 -3.74 -13.35 9.91
CA VAL A 86 -3.77 -14.81 10.06
C VAL A 86 -2.57 -15.31 10.86
N ASN A 87 -1.36 -14.83 10.55
CA ASN A 87 -0.15 -15.23 11.27
C ASN A 87 -0.23 -14.88 12.77
N GLU A 88 -0.74 -13.70 13.10
CA GLU A 88 -0.89 -13.25 14.49
C GLU A 88 -1.98 -14.02 15.24
N ILE A 89 -3.09 -14.36 14.58
CA ILE A 89 -4.15 -15.19 15.18
C ILE A 89 -3.67 -16.62 15.39
N SER A 90 -2.96 -17.21 14.41
CA SER A 90 -2.43 -18.57 14.49
C SER A 90 -1.24 -18.70 15.47
N GLY A 91 -0.49 -17.61 15.70
CA GLY A 91 0.68 -17.58 16.58
C GLY A 91 0.40 -17.45 18.08
N SER A 92 -0.85 -17.20 18.49
CA SER A 92 -1.36 -17.24 19.87
C SER A 92 -0.43 -16.76 21.00
N LYS A 93 -0.31 -15.42 21.14
CA LYS A 93 -0.23 -14.75 22.45
C LYS A 93 -1.17 -13.54 22.43
N LEU A 94 -2.36 -13.70 23.01
CA LEU A 94 -3.45 -12.71 22.99
C LEU A 94 -3.15 -11.41 23.75
N ILE A 95 -2.17 -11.44 24.67
CA ILE A 95 -1.78 -10.28 25.48
C ILE A 95 -0.25 -10.37 25.66
N SER A 96 0.50 -9.55 24.91
CA SER A 96 1.93 -9.40 25.21
C SER A 96 2.11 -8.42 26.36
N SER A 97 2.86 -8.84 27.37
CA SER A 97 3.31 -8.03 28.50
C SER A 97 4.50 -7.12 28.13
N SER A 98 4.93 -7.09 26.86
CA SER A 98 6.10 -6.34 26.42
C SER A 98 5.77 -5.44 25.23
N LYS A 99 6.23 -4.17 25.27
CA LYS A 99 6.03 -3.14 24.23
C LYS A 99 6.59 -3.52 22.84
N ALA A 100 7.25 -4.66 22.70
CA ALA A 100 7.97 -5.09 21.51
C ALA A 100 7.46 -6.40 20.87
N GLU A 101 6.45 -7.09 21.42
CA GLU A 101 5.86 -8.26 20.73
C GLU A 101 4.63 -7.83 19.91
N PRO A 102 4.40 -8.46 18.75
CA PRO A 102 3.23 -8.16 17.94
C PRO A 102 1.96 -8.57 18.69
N ALA A 103 1.03 -7.62 18.80
CA ALA A 103 -0.26 -7.84 19.42
C ALA A 103 -1.31 -8.04 18.33
N ILE A 104 -2.21 -9.00 18.52
CA ILE A 104 -3.37 -9.25 17.64
C ILE A 104 -4.15 -7.95 17.38
N ILE A 105 -4.22 -7.05 18.38
CA ILE A 105 -4.83 -5.72 18.23
C ILE A 105 -4.15 -4.90 17.13
N ASN A 106 -2.82 -4.90 17.04
CA ASN A 106 -2.10 -4.17 15.98
C ASN A 106 -2.38 -4.77 14.60
N ALA A 107 -2.51 -6.10 14.50
CA ALA A 107 -2.86 -6.77 13.25
C ALA A 107 -4.29 -6.46 12.80
N VAL A 108 -5.24 -6.47 13.75
CA VAL A 108 -6.64 -6.08 13.52
C VAL A 108 -6.71 -4.61 13.08
N LEU A 109 -6.02 -3.70 13.78
CA LEU A 109 -5.96 -2.29 13.41
C LEU A 109 -5.33 -2.08 12.03
N PHE A 110 -4.25 -2.79 11.71
CA PHE A 110 -3.60 -2.72 10.41
C PHE A 110 -4.54 -3.20 9.28
N PHE A 111 -5.24 -4.30 9.50
CA PHE A 111 -6.21 -4.82 8.55
C PHE A 111 -7.41 -3.89 8.35
N LEU A 112 -7.95 -3.30 9.42
CA LEU A 112 -9.06 -2.34 9.34
C LEU A 112 -8.63 -1.02 8.66
N ALA A 113 -7.45 -0.49 8.99
CA ALA A 113 -6.98 0.79 8.50
C ALA A 113 -6.46 0.75 7.06
N PHE A 114 -5.82 -0.34 6.65
CA PHE A 114 -5.18 -0.45 5.33
C PHE A 114 -5.73 -1.60 4.49
N GLY A 115 -5.99 -2.75 5.11
CA GLY A 115 -6.51 -3.94 4.42
C GLY A 115 -7.87 -3.69 3.79
N LEU A 116 -8.90 -3.38 4.60
CA LEU A 116 -10.26 -3.17 4.11
C LEU A 116 -10.36 -2.06 3.04
N PRO A 117 -9.76 -0.86 3.23
CA PRO A 117 -9.74 0.14 2.17
C PRO A 117 -9.00 -0.32 0.91
N GLY A 118 -7.89 -1.04 1.07
CA GLY A 118 -7.12 -1.61 -0.04
C GLY A 118 -7.93 -2.65 -0.84
N GLY A 119 -8.61 -3.56 -0.15
CA GLY A 119 -9.47 -4.58 -0.76
C GLY A 119 -10.71 -3.99 -1.42
N TRP A 120 -11.34 -3.00 -0.77
CA TRP A 120 -12.45 -2.25 -1.36
C TRP A 120 -12.02 -1.54 -2.65
N PHE A 121 -10.87 -0.87 -2.62
CA PHE A 121 -10.32 -0.20 -3.79
C PHE A 121 -9.93 -1.20 -4.89
N ALA A 122 -9.36 -2.35 -4.54
CA ALA A 122 -9.06 -3.40 -5.50
C ALA A 122 -10.33 -3.96 -6.19
N ALA A 123 -11.43 -4.12 -5.44
CA ALA A 123 -12.67 -4.65 -5.96
C ALA A 123 -13.45 -3.63 -6.81
N LYS A 124 -13.64 -2.41 -6.27
CA LYS A 124 -14.58 -1.41 -6.82
C LYS A 124 -13.96 -0.04 -7.09
N GLY A 125 -12.73 0.19 -6.64
CA GLY A 125 -12.05 1.47 -6.77
C GLY A 125 -11.79 1.86 -8.22
N LYS A 126 -12.01 3.14 -8.51
CA LYS A 126 -11.65 3.78 -9.78
C LYS A 126 -11.06 5.15 -9.46
N PHE A 127 -9.87 5.42 -9.96
CA PHE A 127 -9.39 6.79 -10.07
C PHE A 127 -10.21 7.52 -11.13
N PRO A 128 -10.56 8.79 -10.87
CA PRO A 128 -11.21 9.63 -11.86
C PRO A 128 -10.28 9.78 -13.06
N ILE A 129 -10.75 9.30 -14.21
CA ILE A 129 -10.12 9.55 -15.50
C ILE A 129 -10.54 10.97 -15.86
N LYS A 130 -9.76 11.98 -15.45
CA LYS A 130 -9.94 13.30 -16.05
C LYS A 130 -9.52 13.16 -17.52
N PRO A 131 -10.37 13.51 -18.50
CA PRO A 131 -9.87 13.80 -19.83
C PRO A 131 -8.83 14.92 -19.67
N TYR A 132 -7.70 14.79 -20.34
CA TYR A 132 -6.83 15.94 -20.58
C TYR A 132 -7.71 16.96 -21.33
N GLU A 133 -8.06 18.06 -20.67
CA GLU A 133 -8.37 19.31 -21.37
C GLU A 133 -7.03 19.98 -21.72
#